data_AF-A0A963TM53-F1
#
_entry.id   AF-A0A963TM53-F1
#
_cell.length_a   1.000
_cell.length_b   1.000
_cell.length_c   1.000
_cell.angle_alpha   90.00
_cell.angle_beta   90.00
_cell.angle_gamma   90.00
#
_symmetry.space_group_name_H-M   'P 1'
#
loop_
_entity.id
_entity.type
_entity.pdbx_description
1 polymer ?
#
loop_
_entity_poly.entity_id
_entity_poly.type
_entity_poly.pdbx_seq_one_letter_code
_entity_poly.pdbx_strand_id
1 'polypeptide(L)'
;MTARSMTFDWSQTRIHCPLDLAAPGKRAGHLLLPWSDNTNPLGGHPIPVMVATGAPGPTLLLTAGVHGDEFEGPVAILDLWRD
;
A
#
# COMPACT_ATOMS: atom_id res chain seq x y z
N MET A 1 -14.72 -36.64 8.26
CA MET A 1 -14.53 -35.20 8.00
C MET A 1 -13.34 -34.75 8.84
N THR A 2 -12.15 -34.68 8.24
CA THR A 2 -10.92 -34.36 8.97
C THR A 2 -10.77 -32.84 9.03
N ALA A 3 -10.79 -32.27 10.23
CA ALA A 3 -10.53 -30.85 10.43
C ALA A 3 -9.11 -30.54 9.93
N ARG A 4 -9.00 -29.74 8.86
CA ARG A 4 -7.71 -29.16 8.47
C ARG A 4 -7.31 -28.19 9.57
N SER A 5 -6.23 -28.50 10.27
CA SER A 5 -5.54 -27.55 11.13
C SER A 5 -5.16 -26.33 10.28
N MET A 6 -5.84 -25.20 10.48
CA MET A 6 -5.47 -23.92 9.89
C MET A 6 -4.33 -23.36 10.73
N THR A 7 -3.10 -23.69 10.37
CA THR A 7 -1.92 -22.99 10.84
C THR A 7 -1.93 -21.59 10.21
N PHE A 8 -2.21 -20.56 11.02
CA PHE A 8 -2.03 -19.17 10.60
C PHE A 8 -0.53 -18.92 10.40
N ASP A 9 -0.14 -18.57 9.17
CA ASP A 9 1.20 -18.07 8.87
C ASP A 9 1.24 -16.57 9.21
N TRP A 10 1.83 -16.25 10.36
CA TRP A 10 1.99 -14.88 10.84
C TRP A 10 2.99 -14.05 10.01
N SER A 11 3.68 -14.65 9.03
CA SER A 11 4.59 -13.92 8.14
C SER A 11 3.87 -13.15 7.02
N GLN A 12 2.62 -13.50 6.71
CA GLN A 12 1.91 -12.93 5.56
C GLN A 12 0.94 -11.83 5.99
N THR A 13 1.12 -10.64 5.40
CA THR A 13 0.17 -9.54 5.57
C THR A 13 -1.15 -9.81 4.82
N ARG A 14 -2.27 -9.35 5.38
CA ARG A 14 -3.57 -9.32 4.68
C ARG A 14 -3.69 -8.14 3.71
N ILE A 15 -2.76 -7.19 3.75
CA ILE A 15 -2.74 -6.04 2.85
C ILE A 15 -2.34 -6.54 1.47
N HIS A 16 -3.17 -6.23 0.47
CA HIS A 16 -2.93 -6.62 -0.92
C HIS A 16 -2.37 -5.44 -1.72
N CYS A 17 -1.30 -5.67 -2.48
CA CYS A 17 -0.79 -4.70 -3.46
C CYS A 17 -1.22 -5.13 -4.88
N PRO A 18 -2.22 -4.49 -5.50
CA PRO A 18 -2.60 -4.75 -6.88
C PRO A 18 -1.61 -4.15 -7.90
N LEU A 19 -0.66 -3.31 -7.46
CA LEU A 19 0.28 -2.63 -8.33
C LEU A 19 1.52 -3.49 -8.59
N ASP A 20 1.90 -3.65 -9.86
CA ASP A 20 3.23 -4.17 -10.20
C ASP A 20 4.29 -3.11 -9.85
N LEU A 21 5.02 -3.38 -8.77
CA LEU A 21 6.07 -2.50 -8.26
C LEU A 21 7.34 -2.53 -9.14
N ALA A 22 7.56 -3.61 -9.88
CA ALA A 22 8.76 -3.82 -10.68
C ALA A 22 8.63 -3.34 -12.14
N ALA A 23 7.40 -3.17 -12.65
CA ALA A 23 7.18 -2.63 -13.99
C ALA A 23 7.90 -1.28 -14.21
N PRO A 24 8.35 -0.95 -15.44
CA PRO A 24 8.98 0.34 -15.74
C PRO A 24 7.99 1.51 -15.76
N GLY A 25 8.48 2.73 -15.52
CA GLY A 25 7.72 3.99 -15.61
C GLY A 25 7.11 4.47 -14.28
N LYS A 26 6.23 5.48 -14.34
CA LYS A 26 5.45 6.03 -13.22
C LYS A 26 4.09 5.33 -13.14
N ARG A 27 3.71 4.82 -11.96
CA ARG A 27 2.41 4.21 -11.67
C ARG A 27 1.89 4.68 -10.31
N ALA A 28 0.59 4.93 -10.22
CA ALA A 28 -0.10 5.25 -8.98
C ALA A 28 -1.28 4.31 -8.78
N GLY A 29 -1.55 3.95 -7.53
CA GLY A 29 -2.61 3.04 -7.15
C GLY A 29 -2.82 3.06 -5.63
N HIS A 30 -3.19 1.93 -5.07
CA HIS A 30 -3.37 1.78 -3.63
C HIS A 30 -2.95 0.40 -3.16
N LEU A 31 -2.50 0.30 -1.92
CA LEU A 31 -2.52 -0.93 -1.15
C LEU A 31 -3.92 -1.10 -0.57
N LEU A 32 -4.52 -2.28 -0.71
CA LEU A 32 -5.84 -2.57 -0.16
C LEU A 32 -5.69 -3.20 1.22
N LEU A 33 -6.16 -2.51 2.26
CA LEU A 33 -6.33 -3.07 3.60
C LEU A 33 -7.75 -3.64 3.71
N PRO A 34 -7.94 -4.96 3.82
CA PRO A 34 -9.25 -5.53 4.14
C PRO A 34 -9.69 -5.04 5.51
N TRP A 35 -10.87 -4.44 5.58
CA TRP A 35 -11.42 -3.88 6.80
C TRP A 35 -12.90 -4.20 6.93
N SER A 36 -13.28 -4.72 8.08
CA SER A 36 -14.64 -5.10 8.39
C SER A 36 -15.15 -4.21 9.52
N ASP A 37 -16.26 -3.54 9.30
CA ASP A 37 -16.98 -2.81 10.33
C ASP A 37 -18.50 -3.04 10.21
N ASN A 38 -19.26 -2.48 11.15
CA ASN A 38 -20.71 -2.65 11.22
C ASN A 38 -21.44 -2.06 10.00
N THR A 39 -20.81 -1.15 9.26
CA THR A 39 -21.38 -0.49 8.07
C THR A 39 -20.99 -1.20 6.78
N ASN A 40 -19.82 -1.83 6.75
CA ASN A 40 -19.29 -2.57 5.61
C ASN A 40 -18.55 -3.85 6.08
N PRO A 41 -19.24 -5.01 6.13
CA PRO A 41 -18.66 -6.24 6.69
C PRO A 41 -17.57 -6.86 5.81
N LEU A 42 -17.51 -6.51 4.51
CA LEU A 42 -16.52 -6.99 3.54
C LEU A 42 -15.80 -5.80 2.87
N GLY A 43 -15.52 -4.76 3.66
CA GLY A 43 -14.94 -3.53 3.19
C GLY A 43 -13.43 -3.59 2.94
N GLY A 44 -12.92 -2.46 2.44
CA GLY A 44 -11.50 -2.25 2.26
C GLY A 44 -11.14 -0.77 2.28
N HIS A 45 -10.01 -0.44 2.90
CA HIS A 45 -9.42 0.90 2.89
C HIS A 45 -8.28 0.95 1.88
N PRO A 46 -8.41 1.76 0.80
CA PRO A 46 -7.31 1.99 -0.12
C PRO A 46 -6.29 2.96 0.49
N ILE A 47 -5.06 2.48 0.71
CA ILE A 47 -3.92 3.29 1.15
C ILE A 47 -3.14 3.72 -0.11
N PRO A 48 -3.06 5.01 -0.45
CA PRO A 48 -2.40 5.45 -1.68
C PRO A 48 -0.93 5.02 -1.76
N VAL A 49 -0.51 4.58 -2.95
CA VAL A 49 0.90 4.25 -3.23
C VAL A 49 1.27 4.70 -4.63
N MET A 50 2.49 5.21 -4.78
CA MET A 50 3.05 5.68 -6.04
C MET A 50 4.43 5.05 -6.21
N VAL A 51 4.74 4.59 -7.42
CA VAL A 51 6.02 3.93 -7.74
C VAL A 51 6.53 4.47 -9.07
N ALA A 52 7.80 4.86 -9.08
CA ALA A 52 8.53 5.21 -10.28
C ALA A 52 9.73 4.26 -10.41
N THR A 53 9.78 3.50 -11.51
CA THR A 53 10.86 2.55 -11.79
C THR A 53 11.59 2.97 -13.06
N GLY A 54 12.88 3.26 -12.92
CA GLY A 54 13.77 3.68 -14.01
C GLY A 54 14.88 2.67 -14.28
N ALA A 55 16.08 3.17 -14.57
CA ALA A 55 17.28 2.34 -14.70
C ALA A 55 17.64 1.65 -13.36
N PRO A 56 18.41 0.54 -13.39
CA PRO A 56 18.86 -0.14 -12.16
C PRO A 56 19.58 0.80 -11.19
N GLY A 57 19.24 0.72 -9.91
CA GLY A 57 19.77 1.59 -8.87
C GLY A 57 19.12 1.30 -7.51
N PRO A 58 19.45 2.09 -6.47
CA PRO A 58 18.81 1.95 -5.17
C PRO A 58 17.33 2.34 -5.22
N THR A 59 16.52 1.68 -4.38
CA THR A 59 15.12 2.04 -4.16
C THR A 59 15.01 3.00 -2.97
N LEU A 60 14.35 4.14 -3.17
CA LEU A 60 13.96 5.05 -2.10
C LEU A 60 12.51 4.79 -1.69
N LEU A 61 12.26 4.66 -0.39
CA LEU A 61 10.91 4.63 0.19
C LEU A 61 10.63 5.96 0.89
N LEU A 62 9.56 6.63 0.47
CA LEU A 62 9.03 7.82 1.12
C LEU A 62 7.68 7.49 1.74
N THR A 63 7.48 7.90 3.00
CA THR A 63 6.21 7.75 3.70
C THR A 63 5.79 9.08 4.31
N ALA A 64 4.49 9.30 4.38
CA ALA A 64 3.91 10.49 4.98
C ALA A 64 2.46 10.23 5.39
N GLY A 65 1.90 11.12 6.23
CA GLY A 65 0.54 10.95 6.74
C GLY A 65 0.41 9.76 7.70
N VAL A 66 1.49 9.45 8.43
CA VAL A 66 1.46 8.43 9.50
C VAL A 66 0.57 8.92 10.65
N HIS A 67 0.73 10.19 11.03
CA HIS A 67 -0.29 10.94 11.77
C HIS A 67 -1.16 11.72 10.79
N GLY A 68 -2.48 11.74 11.05
CA GLY A 68 -3.48 12.32 10.13
C GLY A 68 -3.53 13.85 10.14
N ASP A 69 -2.80 14.49 11.04
CA ASP A 69 -2.71 15.92 11.25
C ASP A 69 -1.33 16.51 10.87
N GLU A 70 -0.43 15.70 10.29
CA GLU A 70 0.87 16.11 9.76
C GLU A 70 0.82 16.20 8.23
N PHE A 71 0.85 17.43 7.68
CA PHE A 71 0.50 17.69 6.27
C PHE A 71 1.69 17.97 5.36
N GLU A 72 2.84 18.31 5.92
CA GLU A 72 4.03 18.71 5.17
C GLU A 72 4.56 17.54 4.32
N GLY A 73 4.59 16.33 4.90
CA GLY A 73 5.05 15.12 4.21
C GLY A 73 4.18 14.77 2.99
N PRO A 74 2.84 14.63 3.12
CA PRO A 74 1.99 14.32 1.98
C PRO A 74 2.07 15.37 0.86
N VAL A 75 2.14 16.66 1.21
CA VAL A 75 2.29 17.75 0.24
C VAL A 75 3.60 17.62 -0.53
N ALA A 76 4.73 17.48 0.18
CA ALA A 76 6.05 17.36 -0.45
C ALA A 76 6.16 16.14 -1.38
N ILE A 77 5.62 14.98 -0.99
CA ILE A 77 5.61 13.77 -1.83
C ILE A 77 4.74 13.96 -3.07
N LEU A 78 3.59 14.61 -2.95
CA LEU A 78 2.70 14.87 -4.09
C LEU A 78 3.30 15.87 -5.08
N ASP A 79 4.01 16.88 -4.60
CA ASP A 79 4.73 17.82 -5.47
C ASP A 79 5.87 17.11 -6.21
N LEU A 80 6.69 16.32 -5.51
CA LEU A 80 7.72 15.48 -6.14
C LEU A 80 7.13 14.52 -7.19
N TRP A 81 5.92 14.00 -6.98
CA TRP A 81 5.27 13.09 -7.92
C TRP A 81 4.74 13.80 -9.17
N ARG A 82 4.38 15.08 -9.09
CA ARG A 82 3.82 15.85 -10.23
C ARG A 82 4.90 16.24 -11.23
N ASP A 83 6.10 16.49 -10.73
CA ASP A 83 7.31 16.74 -11.54
C ASP A 83 7.74 15.49 -12.33
#